data_AF-A0A8H3B0J3-F1
#
_entry.id   AF-A0A8H3B0J3-F1
#
_cell.length_a   1.000
_cell.length_b   1.000
_cell.length_c   1.000
_cell.angle_alpha   90.00
_cell.angle_beta   90.00
_cell.angle_gamma   90.00
#
_symmetry.space_group_name_H-M   'P 1'
#
loop_
_entity.id
_entity.type
_entity.pdbx_description
1 polymer ?
#
loop_
_entity_poly.entity_id
_entity_poly.type
_entity_poly.pdbx_seq_one_letter_code
_entity_poly.pdbx_strand_id
1 'polypeptide(L)'
;MSSAPAALQNENGLHLLTMPTPNGRKVQTALEELKDVYQTPFSWTYIDISKNTQKEPWFLAVNPNGRIPTLVDNSQSKPFPVMESGAILLYLDQFYDKNKVLGFADPLENNQMLQWLFWMNAGLGPMQGQLNHFNKFAPEKIPYGIKRYHDETLRLLSVIDDHLSGKWSKEPEREYLAGNGKGKYSWADISTYPWVYIAEFSGITKDELASLKHLNAWLERITQRPAVQRALNNYTKPE
;
A
#
# COMPACT_ATOMS: atom_id res chain seq x y z
N MET A 1 6.01 10.49 30.47
CA MET A 1 5.73 9.75 29.23
C MET A 1 4.25 9.90 28.96
N SER A 2 3.84 10.67 27.96
CA SER A 2 2.43 10.74 27.57
C SER A 2 2.05 9.34 27.08
N SER A 3 1.24 8.65 27.88
CA SER A 3 0.77 7.31 27.54
C SER A 3 0.02 7.39 26.22
N ALA A 4 0.37 6.50 25.28
CA ALA A 4 -0.53 6.13 24.20
C ALA A 4 -1.96 5.96 24.77
N PRO A 5 -3.03 6.29 24.02
CA PRO A 5 -4.38 6.14 24.52
C PRO A 5 -4.54 4.72 25.07
N ALA A 6 -5.21 4.54 26.20
CA ALA A 6 -5.40 3.21 26.81
C ALA A 6 -5.94 2.16 25.81
N ALA A 7 -6.66 2.63 24.78
CA ALA A 7 -7.10 1.85 23.63
C ALA A 7 -5.95 1.14 22.87
N LEU A 8 -4.76 1.72 22.73
CA LEU A 8 -3.64 1.07 22.03
C LEU A 8 -3.01 -0.08 22.83
N GLN A 9 -3.11 -0.05 24.16
CA GLN A 9 -2.44 -1.01 25.06
C GLN A 9 -3.33 -2.21 25.41
N ASN A 10 -4.65 -2.09 25.25
CA ASN A 10 -5.62 -3.13 25.63
C ASN A 10 -6.03 -4.04 24.47
N GLU A 11 -5.54 -3.77 23.25
CA GLU A 11 -5.87 -4.54 22.06
C GLU A 11 -4.94 -5.74 21.93
N ASN A 12 -5.50 -6.96 21.86
CA ASN A 12 -4.70 -8.17 21.68
C ASN A 12 -4.27 -8.33 20.22
N GLY A 13 -2.99 -8.64 19.98
CA GLY A 13 -2.46 -8.93 18.65
C GLY A 13 -2.06 -7.67 17.87
N LEU A 14 -2.43 -7.62 16.59
CA LEU A 14 -2.09 -6.52 15.69
C LEU A 14 -3.14 -5.39 15.76
N HIS A 15 -2.72 -4.15 15.94
CA HIS A 15 -3.61 -2.99 15.92
C HIS A 15 -3.17 -1.94 14.88
N LEU A 16 -4.05 -1.63 13.94
CA LEU A 16 -3.76 -0.71 12.83
C LEU A 16 -4.34 0.69 13.04
N LEU A 17 -3.48 1.69 13.16
CA LEU A 17 -3.85 3.11 13.12
C LEU A 17 -3.87 3.59 11.66
N THR A 18 -5.05 3.87 11.10
CA THR A 18 -5.18 4.11 9.65
C THR A 18 -6.37 4.97 9.22
N MET A 19 -6.42 5.26 7.93
CA MET A 19 -7.51 5.88 7.19
C MET A 19 -7.48 5.30 5.76
N PRO A 20 -8.61 5.20 5.00
CA PRO A 20 -8.68 4.57 3.67
C PRO A 20 -7.98 5.37 2.53
N THR A 21 -6.74 5.80 2.76
CA THR A 21 -5.81 6.30 1.73
C THR A 21 -5.11 5.13 1.03
N PRO A 22 -4.40 5.33 -0.10
CA PRO A 22 -3.62 4.26 -0.74
C PRO A 22 -2.63 3.57 0.22
N ASN A 23 -1.90 4.35 1.02
CA ASN A 23 -0.96 3.78 2.00
C ASN A 23 -1.69 3.02 3.12
N GLY A 24 -2.88 3.47 3.54
CA GLY A 24 -3.71 2.74 4.50
C GLY A 24 -4.24 1.42 3.92
N ARG A 25 -4.84 1.49 2.73
CA ARG A 25 -5.39 0.34 1.98
C ARG A 25 -4.39 -0.77 1.74
N LYS A 26 -3.13 -0.43 1.50
CA LYS A 26 -2.03 -1.39 1.44
C LYS A 26 -1.98 -2.31 2.67
N VAL A 27 -1.98 -1.72 3.87
CA VAL A 27 -1.85 -2.48 5.12
C VAL A 27 -3.19 -3.13 5.49
N GLN A 28 -4.32 -2.48 5.20
CA GLN A 28 -5.65 -3.06 5.37
C GLN A 28 -5.79 -4.37 4.58
N THR A 29 -5.42 -4.35 3.29
CA THR A 29 -5.40 -5.55 2.44
C THR A 29 -4.44 -6.60 2.96
N ALA A 30 -3.23 -6.21 3.36
CA ALA A 30 -2.26 -7.15 3.94
C ALA A 30 -2.83 -7.91 5.15
N LEU A 31 -3.48 -7.20 6.07
CA LEU A 31 -4.08 -7.80 7.26
C LEU A 31 -5.28 -8.70 6.91
N GLU A 32 -6.11 -8.31 5.95
CA GLU A 32 -7.22 -9.14 5.46
C GLU A 32 -6.74 -10.44 4.78
N GLU A 33 -5.65 -10.38 4.00
CA GLU A 33 -5.04 -11.57 3.40
C GLU A 33 -4.45 -12.50 4.48
N LEU A 34 -3.74 -11.95 5.47
CA LEU A 34 -3.18 -12.73 6.58
C LEU A 34 -4.26 -13.30 7.51
N LYS A 35 -5.40 -12.63 7.63
CA LYS A 35 -6.58 -13.15 8.33
C LYS A 35 -7.14 -14.38 7.60
N ASP A 36 -7.26 -14.33 6.27
CA ASP A 36 -7.76 -15.46 5.49
C ASP A 36 -6.80 -16.67 5.55
N VAL A 37 -5.49 -16.43 5.45
CA VAL A 37 -4.49 -17.50 5.40
C VAL A 37 -4.17 -18.08 6.78
N TYR A 38 -4.03 -17.23 7.79
CA TYR A 38 -3.47 -17.60 9.10
C TYR A 38 -4.42 -17.35 10.27
N GLN A 39 -5.63 -16.86 10.02
CA GLN A 39 -6.57 -16.44 11.08
C GLN A 39 -5.96 -15.38 12.01
N THR A 40 -5.04 -14.56 11.48
CA THR A 40 -4.36 -13.51 12.25
C THR A 40 -5.38 -12.52 12.79
N PRO A 41 -5.56 -12.43 14.12
CA PRO A 41 -6.47 -11.44 14.69
C PRO A 41 -5.84 -10.06 14.59
N PHE A 42 -6.65 -9.07 14.21
CA PHE A 42 -6.25 -7.68 14.25
C PHE A 42 -7.45 -6.78 14.52
N SER A 43 -7.18 -5.59 15.04
CA SER A 43 -8.13 -4.49 15.19
C SER A 43 -7.55 -3.23 14.54
N TRP A 44 -8.36 -2.17 14.46
CA TRP A 44 -7.92 -0.91 13.85
C TRP A 44 -8.62 0.29 14.47
N THR A 45 -7.96 1.45 14.38
CA THR A 45 -8.50 2.75 14.79
C THR A 45 -8.46 3.72 13.61
N TYR A 46 -9.58 4.42 13.39
CA TYR A 46 -9.66 5.49 12.40
C TYR A 46 -8.87 6.72 12.87
N ILE A 47 -7.96 7.21 12.03
CA ILE A 47 -7.17 8.41 12.29
C ILE A 47 -7.57 9.50 11.29
N ASP A 48 -8.32 10.50 11.76
CA ASP A 48 -8.75 11.62 10.94
C ASP A 48 -7.59 12.58 10.67
N ILE A 49 -6.93 12.40 9.52
CA ILE A 49 -5.76 13.23 9.19
C ILE A 49 -6.11 14.69 8.90
N SER A 50 -7.39 15.00 8.61
CA SER A 50 -7.85 16.38 8.39
C SER A 50 -7.89 17.19 9.69
N LYS A 51 -8.01 16.49 10.83
CA LYS A 51 -7.95 17.07 12.19
C LYS A 51 -6.54 17.09 12.78
N ASN A 52 -5.53 16.65 12.02
CA ASN A 52 -4.17 16.48 12.49
C ASN A 52 -4.03 15.50 13.68
N THR A 53 -4.92 14.51 13.84
CA THR A 53 -4.84 13.51 14.93
C THR A 53 -3.50 12.76 14.93
N GLN A 54 -2.94 12.48 13.75
CA GLN A 54 -1.61 11.90 13.55
C GLN A 54 -0.44 12.77 14.04
N LYS A 55 -0.71 14.02 14.45
CA LYS A 55 0.27 14.96 15.01
C LYS A 55 0.09 15.16 16.51
N GLU A 56 -0.90 14.54 17.13
CA GLU A 56 -1.08 14.59 18.57
C GLU A 56 0.09 13.88 19.30
N PRO A 57 0.47 14.33 20.51
CA PRO A 57 1.64 13.79 21.22
C PRO A 57 1.63 12.27 21.39
N TRP A 58 0.46 11.68 21.60
CA TRP A 58 0.32 10.23 21.77
C TRP A 58 0.59 9.46 20.47
N PHE A 59 0.21 10.01 19.31
CA PHE A 59 0.48 9.38 18.02
C PHE A 59 1.96 9.50 17.70
N LEU A 60 2.55 10.69 17.93
CA LEU A 60 3.98 10.94 17.72
C LEU A 60 4.87 10.07 18.60
N ALA A 61 4.40 9.66 19.78
CA ALA A 61 5.09 8.70 20.65
C ALA A 61 5.22 7.30 20.02
N VAL A 62 4.32 6.94 19.09
CA VAL A 62 4.29 5.65 18.39
C VAL A 62 4.92 5.77 17.00
N ASN A 63 4.70 6.89 16.31
CA ASN A 63 5.29 7.19 15.02
C ASN A 63 5.75 8.65 14.95
N PRO A 64 7.06 8.93 15.05
CA PRO A 64 7.58 10.30 15.07
C PRO A 64 7.41 11.05 13.75
N ASN A 65 7.19 10.36 12.61
CA ASN A 65 6.84 11.01 11.34
C ASN A 65 5.40 11.57 11.37
N GLY A 66 4.55 11.05 12.26
CA GLY A 66 3.16 11.47 12.39
C GLY A 66 2.41 11.27 11.09
N ARG A 67 2.43 10.04 10.55
CA ARG A 67 1.79 9.64 9.30
C ARG A 67 1.10 8.29 9.47
N ILE A 68 -0.04 8.13 8.81
CA ILE A 68 -0.69 6.82 8.66
C ILE A 68 -0.16 6.08 7.43
N PRO A 69 -0.28 4.74 7.37
CA PRO A 69 -0.65 3.85 8.47
C PRO A 69 0.46 3.71 9.52
N THR A 70 0.10 3.26 10.71
CA THR A 70 1.03 2.79 11.75
C THR A 70 0.45 1.53 12.37
N LEU A 71 1.25 0.47 12.44
CA LEU A 71 0.87 -0.80 13.05
C LEU A 71 1.48 -0.86 14.46
N VAL A 72 0.72 -1.34 15.43
CA VAL A 72 1.24 -1.69 16.76
C VAL A 72 1.05 -3.19 16.94
N ASP A 73 2.14 -3.91 17.18
CA ASP A 73 2.10 -5.32 17.51
C ASP A 73 2.16 -5.49 19.04
N ASN A 74 1.01 -5.81 19.64
CA ASN A 74 0.86 -6.05 21.07
C ASN A 74 1.17 -7.50 21.48
N SER A 75 1.54 -8.37 20.53
CA SER A 75 1.94 -9.76 20.83
C SER A 75 3.41 -9.90 21.26
N GLN A 76 4.19 -8.83 21.14
CA GLN A 76 5.59 -8.78 21.57
C GLN A 76 5.70 -8.57 23.08
N SER A 77 6.88 -8.87 23.65
CA SER A 77 7.15 -8.68 25.10
C SER A 77 6.88 -7.24 25.60
N LYS A 78 6.98 -6.27 24.70
CA LYS A 78 6.49 -4.90 24.82
C LYS A 78 5.83 -4.53 23.49
N PRO A 79 4.72 -3.76 23.48
CA PRO A 79 4.11 -3.27 22.25
C PRO A 79 5.14 -2.69 21.30
N PHE A 80 5.20 -3.22 20.07
CA PHE A 80 6.18 -2.81 19.07
C PHE A 80 5.51 -2.01 17.96
N PRO A 81 5.79 -0.69 17.87
CA PRO A 81 5.26 0.13 16.79
C PRO A 81 6.07 -0.05 15.51
N VAL A 82 5.36 -0.13 14.39
CA VAL A 82 5.92 -0.22 13.04
C VAL A 82 5.32 0.90 12.20
N MET A 83 6.16 1.85 11.81
CA MET A 83 5.83 2.96 10.92
C MET A 83 6.27 2.65 9.48
N GLU A 84 5.81 3.47 8.52
CA GLU A 84 6.01 3.31 7.08
C GLU A 84 5.31 2.08 6.48
N SER A 85 4.41 2.31 5.53
CA SER A 85 3.57 1.25 4.96
C SER A 85 4.37 0.11 4.30
N GLY A 86 5.56 0.40 3.74
CA GLY A 86 6.46 -0.63 3.20
C GLY A 86 7.14 -1.46 4.29
N ALA A 87 7.62 -0.81 5.35
CA ALA A 87 8.24 -1.51 6.49
C ALA A 87 7.22 -2.35 7.27
N ILE A 88 5.97 -1.88 7.37
CA ILE A 88 4.86 -2.70 7.91
C ILE A 88 4.68 -3.98 7.09
N LEU A 89 4.68 -3.92 5.74
CA LEU A 89 4.58 -5.14 4.93
C LEU A 89 5.76 -6.10 5.16
N LEU A 90 6.99 -5.59 5.27
CA LEU A 90 8.17 -6.42 5.56
C LEU A 90 8.12 -7.04 6.96
N TYR A 91 7.60 -6.31 7.95
CA TYR A 91 7.35 -6.85 9.29
C TYR A 91 6.33 -8.00 9.24
N LEU A 92 5.23 -7.79 8.53
CA LEU A 92 4.20 -8.81 8.35
C LEU A 92 4.74 -10.04 7.59
N ASP A 93 5.56 -9.83 6.55
CA ASP A 93 6.24 -10.91 5.83
C ASP A 93 7.12 -11.76 6.76
N GLN A 94 7.89 -11.10 7.62
CA GLN A 94 8.84 -11.76 8.50
C GLN A 94 8.16 -12.52 9.65
N PHE A 95 7.15 -11.92 10.28
CA PHE A 95 6.59 -12.43 11.54
C PHE A 95 5.25 -13.15 11.39
N TYR A 96 4.49 -12.87 10.32
CA TYR A 96 3.13 -13.38 10.15
C TYR A 96 2.95 -14.25 8.91
N ASP A 97 3.73 -14.04 7.84
CA ASP A 97 3.68 -14.90 6.64
C ASP A 97 4.64 -16.09 6.71
N LYS A 98 4.40 -16.96 7.70
CA LYS A 98 5.30 -18.06 8.08
C LYS A 98 5.66 -19.00 6.93
N ASN A 99 4.73 -19.22 6.00
CA ASN A 99 4.90 -20.14 4.87
C ASN A 99 5.18 -19.40 3.56
N LYS A 100 5.45 -18.09 3.59
CA LYS A 100 5.72 -17.27 2.40
C LYS A 100 4.63 -17.40 1.33
N VAL A 101 3.37 -17.34 1.78
CA VAL A 101 2.19 -17.34 0.90
C VAL A 101 2.17 -16.04 0.09
N LEU A 102 2.50 -14.90 0.72
CA LEU A 102 2.56 -13.56 0.11
C LEU A 102 4.01 -13.09 -0.13
N GLY A 103 4.99 -13.63 0.61
CA GLY A 103 6.42 -13.42 0.41
C GLY A 103 7.06 -14.47 -0.49
N PHE A 104 8.39 -14.57 -0.49
CA PHE A 104 9.10 -15.61 -1.24
C PHE A 104 10.15 -16.29 -0.36
N ALA A 105 10.25 -17.62 -0.48
CA ALA A 105 11.32 -18.39 0.17
C ALA A 105 12.61 -18.37 -0.64
N ASP A 106 12.52 -18.31 -1.98
CA ASP A 106 13.67 -18.14 -2.85
C ASP A 106 14.26 -16.72 -2.67
N PRO A 107 15.56 -16.58 -2.37
CA PRO A 107 16.17 -15.29 -2.11
C PRO A 107 16.14 -14.32 -3.30
N LEU A 108 16.19 -14.81 -4.53
CA LEU A 108 16.20 -13.98 -5.73
C LEU A 108 14.80 -13.48 -6.06
N GLU A 109 13.78 -14.34 -5.96
CA GLU A 109 12.38 -13.91 -6.08
C GLU A 109 11.98 -12.94 -4.96
N ASN A 110 12.47 -13.17 -3.73
CA ASN A 110 12.28 -12.23 -2.62
C ASN A 110 12.94 -10.88 -2.92
N ASN A 111 14.14 -10.88 -3.51
CA ASN A 111 14.79 -9.64 -3.92
C ASN A 111 14.00 -8.90 -5.01
N GLN A 112 13.44 -9.61 -6.01
CA GLN A 112 12.56 -8.99 -7.00
C GLN A 112 11.34 -8.33 -6.36
N MET A 113 10.71 -8.99 -5.39
CA MET A 113 9.61 -8.42 -4.63
C MET A 113 10.02 -7.14 -3.88
N LEU A 114 11.20 -7.14 -3.25
CA LEU A 114 11.76 -5.95 -2.60
C LEU A 114 11.99 -4.81 -3.58
N GLN A 115 12.53 -5.09 -4.78
CA GLN A 115 12.74 -4.07 -5.80
C GLN A 115 11.44 -3.35 -6.15
N TRP A 116 10.34 -4.09 -6.36
CA TRP A 116 9.03 -3.50 -6.65
C TRP A 116 8.43 -2.75 -5.46
N LEU A 117 8.57 -3.28 -4.24
CA LEU A 117 8.14 -2.60 -3.02
C LEU A 117 8.87 -1.25 -2.89
N PHE A 118 10.19 -1.22 -3.00
CA PHE A 118 10.96 0.02 -2.93
C PHE A 118 10.70 0.95 -4.11
N TRP A 119 10.51 0.43 -5.33
CA TRP A 119 10.13 1.21 -6.51
C TRP A 119 8.80 1.94 -6.29
N MET A 120 7.78 1.28 -5.72
CA MET A 120 6.52 1.95 -5.42
C MET A 120 6.69 2.99 -4.31
N ASN A 121 7.46 2.67 -3.26
CA ASN A 121 7.69 3.56 -2.11
C ASN A 121 8.48 4.82 -2.47
N ALA A 122 9.45 4.73 -3.39
CA ALA A 122 10.32 5.84 -3.79
C ALA A 122 9.92 6.49 -5.13
N GLY A 123 9.09 5.80 -5.93
CA GLY A 123 8.65 6.24 -7.25
C GLY A 123 7.16 6.54 -7.28
N LEU A 124 6.33 5.54 -7.63
CA LEU A 124 4.91 5.74 -7.92
C LEU A 124 4.15 6.49 -6.83
N GLY A 125 4.25 6.05 -5.58
CA GLY A 125 3.52 6.64 -4.46
C GLY A 125 3.80 8.14 -4.28
N PRO A 126 5.07 8.55 -4.09
CA PRO A 126 5.43 9.96 -4.00
C PRO A 126 5.04 10.80 -5.22
N MET A 127 5.28 10.31 -6.44
CA MET A 127 4.98 11.08 -7.67
C MET A 127 3.49 11.30 -7.86
N GLN A 128 2.68 10.27 -7.66
CA GLN A 128 1.23 10.37 -7.72
C GLN A 128 0.67 11.17 -6.53
N GLY A 129 1.30 11.12 -5.36
CA GLY A 129 0.99 11.99 -4.23
C GLY A 129 1.18 13.47 -4.56
N GLN A 130 2.24 13.82 -5.29
CA GLN A 130 2.45 15.18 -5.78
C GLN A 130 1.42 15.57 -6.84
N LEU A 131 1.09 14.67 -7.77
CA LEU A 131 0.00 14.89 -8.72
C LEU A 131 -1.31 15.21 -7.99
N ASN A 132 -1.67 14.41 -6.98
CA ASN A 132 -2.84 14.67 -6.14
C ASN A 132 -2.80 16.05 -5.50
N HIS A 133 -1.64 16.46 -4.96
CA HIS A 133 -1.49 17.79 -4.37
C HIS A 133 -1.76 18.89 -5.40
N PHE A 134 -1.00 18.96 -6.49
CA PHE A 134 -1.14 20.04 -7.48
C PHE A 134 -2.49 20.01 -8.21
N ASN A 135 -3.03 18.82 -8.49
CA ASN A 135 -4.26 18.66 -9.25
C ASN A 135 -5.52 18.88 -8.40
N LYS A 136 -5.53 18.44 -7.14
CA LYS A 136 -6.77 18.44 -6.31
C LYS A 136 -6.72 19.40 -5.13
N PHE A 137 -5.60 19.45 -4.40
CA PHE A 137 -5.57 20.06 -3.07
C PHE A 137 -4.90 21.44 -3.00
N ALA A 138 -3.99 21.76 -3.93
CA ALA A 138 -3.35 23.06 -3.97
C ALA A 138 -4.39 24.18 -4.17
N PRO A 139 -4.32 25.27 -3.39
CA PRO A 139 -5.29 26.37 -3.46
C PRO A 139 -5.23 27.09 -4.82
N GLU A 140 -4.06 27.08 -5.45
CA GLU A 140 -3.83 27.65 -6.77
C GLU A 140 -3.41 26.57 -7.76
N LYS A 141 -3.88 26.66 -9.01
CA LYS A 141 -3.49 25.75 -10.07
C LYS A 141 -2.17 26.20 -10.68
N ILE A 142 -1.18 25.31 -10.64
CA ILE A 142 0.14 25.52 -11.21
C ILE A 142 0.28 24.54 -12.38
N PRO A 143 0.02 24.97 -13.64
CA PRO A 143 -0.05 24.07 -14.79
C PRO A 143 1.21 23.22 -14.98
N TYR A 144 2.39 23.81 -14.75
CA TYR A 144 3.66 23.09 -14.82
C TYR A 144 3.74 21.94 -13.80
N GLY A 145 3.34 22.19 -12.55
CA GLY A 145 3.36 21.18 -11.49
C GLY A 145 2.40 20.03 -11.80
N ILE A 146 1.18 20.35 -12.24
CA ILE A 146 0.20 19.35 -12.67
C ILE A 146 0.77 18.51 -13.80
N LYS A 147 1.26 19.14 -14.88
CA LYS A 147 1.80 18.43 -16.04
C LYS A 147 2.98 17.54 -15.65
N ARG A 148 3.95 18.06 -14.89
CA ARG A 148 5.15 17.33 -14.49
C ARG A 148 4.80 16.03 -13.76
N TYR A 149 3.91 16.09 -12.78
CA TYR A 149 3.56 14.92 -11.97
C TYR A 149 2.53 14.02 -12.65
N HIS A 150 1.72 14.55 -13.56
CA HIS A 150 0.86 13.75 -14.44
C HIS A 150 1.73 12.90 -15.39
N ASP A 151 2.63 13.53 -16.14
CA ASP A 151 3.53 12.84 -17.08
C ASP A 151 4.34 11.74 -16.37
N GLU A 152 4.90 12.05 -15.18
CA GLU A 152 5.70 11.08 -14.42
C GLU A 152 4.86 9.95 -13.84
N THR A 153 3.65 10.24 -13.35
CA THR A 153 2.72 9.20 -12.89
C THR A 153 2.35 8.27 -14.04
N LEU A 154 1.99 8.83 -15.21
CA LEU A 154 1.66 8.04 -16.39
C LEU A 154 2.85 7.17 -16.83
N ARG A 155 4.06 7.73 -16.86
CA ARG A 155 5.29 6.98 -17.19
C ARG A 155 5.51 5.80 -16.24
N LEU A 156 5.29 5.99 -14.92
CA LEU A 156 5.44 4.93 -13.93
C LEU A 156 4.35 3.86 -14.05
N LEU A 157 3.13 4.22 -14.42
CA LEU A 157 2.09 3.26 -14.76
C LEU A 157 2.46 2.46 -16.03
N SER A 158 3.03 3.09 -17.03
CA SER A 158 3.56 2.41 -18.23
C SER A 158 4.72 1.47 -17.91
N VAL A 159 5.54 1.74 -16.89
CA VAL A 159 6.60 0.81 -16.46
C VAL A 159 6.00 -0.50 -15.94
N ILE A 160 4.89 -0.44 -15.20
CA ILE A 160 4.18 -1.65 -14.76
C ILE A 160 3.60 -2.39 -15.97
N ASP A 161 2.94 -1.67 -16.88
CA ASP A 161 2.34 -2.27 -18.08
C ASP A 161 3.38 -2.99 -18.95
N ASP A 162 4.50 -2.32 -19.25
CA ASP A 162 5.61 -2.87 -20.04
C ASP A 162 6.30 -4.06 -19.33
N HIS A 163 6.37 -4.06 -17.99
CA HIS A 163 6.91 -5.17 -17.21
C HIS A 163 5.99 -6.39 -17.28
N LEU A 164 4.69 -6.18 -17.06
CA LEU A 164 3.69 -7.24 -17.12
C LEU A 164 3.57 -7.82 -18.53
N SER A 165 3.73 -6.99 -19.57
CA SER A 165 3.70 -7.46 -20.96
C SER A 165 4.94 -8.27 -21.38
N GLY A 166 6.01 -8.25 -20.58
CA GLY A 166 7.30 -8.87 -20.94
C GLY A 166 8.04 -8.14 -22.08
N LYS A 167 7.65 -6.91 -22.44
CA LYS A 167 8.16 -6.17 -23.61
C LYS A 167 9.68 -6.02 -23.60
N TRP A 168 10.24 -5.70 -22.44
CA TRP A 168 11.68 -5.45 -22.29
C TRP A 168 12.47 -6.70 -21.89
N SER A 169 11.90 -7.57 -21.07
CA SER A 169 12.55 -8.81 -20.64
C SER A 169 12.55 -9.88 -21.73
N LYS A 170 11.66 -9.78 -22.73
CA LYS A 170 11.38 -10.83 -23.73
C LYS A 170 10.86 -12.14 -23.13
N GLU A 171 10.33 -12.05 -21.91
CA GLU A 171 9.62 -13.14 -21.24
C GLU A 171 8.15 -13.16 -21.67
N PRO A 172 7.43 -14.27 -21.47
CA PRO A 172 5.98 -14.30 -21.61
C PRO A 172 5.28 -13.28 -20.70
N GLU A 173 4.04 -12.96 -21.03
CA GLU A 173 3.18 -12.08 -20.21
C GLU A 173 3.07 -12.59 -18.77
N ARG A 174 3.17 -11.66 -17.82
CA ARG A 174 3.13 -11.90 -16.38
C ARG A 174 1.77 -11.48 -15.82
N GLU A 175 1.34 -12.19 -14.79
CA GLU A 175 0.13 -11.87 -14.04
C GLU A 175 0.42 -11.01 -12.81
N TYR A 176 1.66 -11.01 -12.30
CA TYR A 176 2.08 -10.30 -11.09
C TYR A 176 3.49 -9.72 -11.20
N LEU A 177 3.81 -8.78 -10.30
CA LEU A 177 5.04 -7.98 -10.37
C LEU A 177 6.30 -8.80 -10.08
N ALA A 178 6.23 -9.75 -9.14
CA ALA A 178 7.39 -10.50 -8.66
C ALA A 178 7.21 -12.01 -8.80
N GLY A 179 8.34 -12.74 -8.81
CA GLY A 179 8.38 -14.19 -8.92
C GLY A 179 8.51 -14.70 -10.36
N ASN A 180 8.97 -15.92 -10.52
CA ASN A 180 9.29 -16.51 -11.82
C ASN A 180 8.04 -16.83 -12.67
N GLY A 181 8.24 -17.02 -13.98
CA GLY A 181 7.16 -17.30 -14.93
C GLY A 181 6.11 -16.20 -14.96
N LYS A 182 4.86 -16.54 -14.68
CA LYS A 182 3.76 -15.57 -14.59
C LYS A 182 3.83 -14.66 -13.36
N GLY A 183 4.77 -14.90 -12.45
CA GLY A 183 4.83 -14.23 -11.15
C GLY A 183 3.81 -14.79 -10.16
N LYS A 184 3.85 -14.26 -8.93
CA LYS A 184 2.97 -14.61 -7.82
C LYS A 184 2.45 -13.35 -7.16
N TYR A 185 1.15 -13.33 -6.85
CA TYR A 185 0.56 -12.28 -6.02
C TYR A 185 1.32 -12.19 -4.70
N SER A 186 1.86 -11.02 -4.41
CA SER A 186 2.82 -10.87 -3.32
C SER A 186 2.72 -9.51 -2.63
N TRP A 187 3.60 -9.30 -1.64
CA TRP A 187 3.76 -7.99 -1.01
C TRP A 187 4.07 -6.88 -2.02
N ALA A 188 4.72 -7.17 -3.15
CA ALA A 188 4.95 -6.19 -4.21
C ALA A 188 3.62 -5.67 -4.78
N ASP A 189 2.69 -6.58 -5.10
CA ASP A 189 1.38 -6.26 -5.66
C ASP A 189 0.50 -5.55 -4.63
N ILE A 190 0.43 -6.07 -3.40
CA ILE A 190 -0.28 -5.43 -2.27
C ILE A 190 0.22 -4.00 -2.04
N SER A 191 1.52 -3.79 -2.19
CA SER A 191 2.14 -2.47 -2.02
C SER A 191 1.78 -1.46 -3.12
N THR A 192 1.48 -1.95 -4.33
CA THR A 192 1.36 -1.11 -5.53
C THR A 192 -0.09 -0.86 -5.92
N TYR A 193 -0.96 -1.87 -5.80
CA TYR A 193 -2.33 -1.79 -6.30
C TYR A 193 -3.15 -0.59 -5.75
N PRO A 194 -3.02 -0.16 -4.48
CA PRO A 194 -3.87 0.91 -3.98
C PRO A 194 -3.60 2.25 -4.66
N TRP A 195 -2.37 2.46 -5.14
CA TRP A 195 -1.97 3.66 -5.87
C TRP A 195 -2.48 3.62 -7.32
N VAL A 196 -2.34 2.48 -7.99
CA VAL A 196 -2.90 2.27 -9.33
C VAL A 196 -4.43 2.38 -9.32
N TYR A 197 -5.09 1.82 -8.30
CA TYR A 197 -6.54 1.86 -8.12
C TYR A 197 -7.11 3.29 -8.10
N ILE A 198 -6.33 4.28 -7.62
CA ILE A 198 -6.74 5.69 -7.57
C ILE A 198 -6.14 6.54 -8.69
N ALA A 199 -5.58 5.94 -9.75
CA ALA A 199 -4.96 6.68 -10.86
C ALA A 199 -5.94 7.65 -11.52
N GLU A 200 -7.17 7.22 -11.80
CA GLU A 200 -8.21 8.09 -12.37
C GLU A 200 -8.55 9.24 -11.43
N PHE A 201 -8.74 8.95 -10.13
CA PHE A 201 -8.94 9.98 -9.11
C PHE A 201 -7.80 11.01 -9.10
N SER A 202 -6.57 10.56 -9.34
CA SER A 202 -5.37 11.41 -9.32
C SER A 202 -5.27 12.33 -10.55
N GLY A 203 -5.98 12.01 -11.63
CA GLY A 203 -6.04 12.81 -12.85
C GLY A 203 -5.49 12.13 -14.09
N ILE A 204 -5.15 10.83 -14.03
CA ILE A 204 -4.90 10.05 -15.24
C ILE A 204 -6.24 9.81 -15.94
N THR A 205 -6.32 10.07 -17.23
CA THR A 205 -7.56 9.96 -17.99
C THR A 205 -7.95 8.51 -18.23
N LYS A 206 -9.24 8.27 -18.53
CA LYS A 206 -9.72 6.94 -18.91
C LYS A 206 -9.04 6.40 -20.18
N ASP A 207 -8.76 7.26 -21.14
CA ASP A 207 -8.10 6.88 -22.40
C ASP A 207 -6.65 6.48 -22.17
N GLU A 208 -5.93 7.23 -21.33
CA GLU A 208 -4.57 6.88 -20.90
C GLU A 208 -4.56 5.54 -20.18
N LEU A 209 -5.48 5.32 -19.22
CA LEU A 209 -5.58 4.03 -18.55
C LEU A 209 -5.96 2.91 -19.50
N ALA A 210 -6.92 3.11 -20.41
CA ALA A 210 -7.35 2.10 -21.38
C ALA A 210 -6.22 1.64 -22.32
N SER A 211 -5.21 2.49 -22.55
CA SER A 211 -4.01 2.14 -23.31
C SER A 211 -3.07 1.15 -22.58
N LEU A 212 -3.15 1.08 -21.25
CA LEU A 212 -2.32 0.24 -20.38
C LEU A 212 -3.01 -1.11 -20.10
N LYS A 213 -3.05 -1.97 -21.12
CA LYS A 213 -3.86 -3.20 -21.12
C LYS A 213 -3.45 -4.20 -20.04
N HIS A 214 -2.14 -4.42 -19.85
CA HIS A 214 -1.62 -5.39 -18.91
C HIS A 214 -1.73 -4.87 -17.47
N LEU A 215 -1.55 -3.56 -17.27
CA LEU A 215 -1.84 -2.90 -16.00
C LEU A 215 -3.30 -3.07 -15.59
N ASN A 216 -4.24 -2.83 -16.49
CA ASN A 216 -5.67 -2.98 -16.19
C ASN A 216 -6.05 -4.42 -15.89
N ALA A 217 -5.53 -5.38 -16.66
CA ALA A 217 -5.75 -6.79 -16.38
C ALA A 217 -5.23 -7.16 -14.99
N TRP A 218 -4.02 -6.72 -14.63
CA TRP A 218 -3.44 -6.91 -13.29
C TRP A 218 -4.29 -6.27 -12.18
N LEU A 219 -4.72 -5.03 -12.38
CA LEU A 219 -5.55 -4.30 -11.42
C LEU A 219 -6.89 -4.99 -11.19
N GLU A 220 -7.55 -5.46 -12.26
CA GLU A 220 -8.83 -6.16 -12.18
C GLU A 220 -8.72 -7.44 -11.34
N ARG A 221 -7.74 -8.30 -11.65
CA ARG A 221 -7.50 -9.56 -10.92
C ARG A 221 -7.23 -9.34 -9.44
N ILE A 222 -6.46 -8.31 -9.09
CA ILE A 222 -6.21 -7.97 -7.68
C ILE A 222 -7.47 -7.43 -7.03
N THR A 223 -8.20 -6.54 -7.73
CA THR A 223 -9.42 -5.93 -7.20
C THR A 223 -10.47 -6.99 -6.90
N GLN A 224 -10.57 -8.06 -7.70
CA GLN A 224 -11.53 -9.15 -7.47
C GLN A 224 -11.22 -10.02 -6.24
N ARG A 225 -10.05 -9.88 -5.60
CA ARG A 225 -9.71 -10.67 -4.41
C ARG A 225 -10.63 -10.33 -3.22
N PRO A 226 -11.16 -11.33 -2.49
CA PRO A 226 -12.03 -11.06 -1.34
C PRO A 226 -11.42 -10.15 -0.26
N ALA A 227 -10.14 -10.35 0.06
CA ALA A 227 -9.42 -9.50 1.02
C ALA A 227 -9.32 -8.04 0.56
N VAL A 228 -9.07 -7.81 -0.73
CA VAL A 228 -9.04 -6.46 -1.33
C VAL A 228 -10.42 -5.82 -1.27
N GLN A 229 -11.48 -6.56 -1.58
CA GLN A 229 -12.85 -6.07 -1.47
C GLN A 229 -13.22 -5.70 -0.03
N ARG A 230 -12.84 -6.51 0.97
CA ARG A 230 -13.05 -6.16 2.38
C ARG A 230 -12.26 -4.91 2.77
N ALA A 231 -11.00 -4.78 2.34
CA ALA A 231 -10.20 -3.59 2.58
C ALA A 231 -10.81 -2.31 1.98
N LEU A 232 -11.44 -2.41 0.81
CA LEU A 232 -12.12 -1.27 0.17
C LEU A 232 -13.40 -0.84 0.92
N ASN A 233 -14.10 -1.78 1.54
CA ASN A 233 -15.45 -1.55 2.07
C ASN A 233 -15.53 -1.41 3.61
N ASN A 234 -14.60 -2.01 4.37
CA ASN A 234 -14.74 -2.13 5.82
C ASN A 234 -14.03 -1.05 6.63
N TYR A 235 -13.15 -0.26 6.00
CA TYR A 235 -12.32 0.74 6.69
C TYR A 235 -12.81 2.15 6.42
N THR A 236 -14.07 2.38 6.76
CA THR A 236 -14.76 3.66 6.54
C THR A 236 -14.59 4.58 7.75
N LYS A 237 -14.92 5.87 7.55
CA LYS A 237 -15.01 6.80 8.67
C LYS A 237 -16.17 6.35 9.58
N PRO A 238 -15.97 6.16 10.88
CA PRO A 238 -17.05 5.89 11.81
C PRO A 238 -18.10 7.02 11.77
N GLU A 239 -19.38 6.64 11.90
CA GLU A 239 -20.51 7.58 11.98
C GLU A 239 -20.44 8.47 13.23
#